data_AF-A0A3D4ECW1-F1
#
_entry.id   AF-A0A3D4ECW1-F1
#
_cell.length_a   1.000
_cell.length_b   1.000
_cell.length_c   1.000
_cell.angle_alpha   90.00
_cell.angle_beta   90.00
_cell.angle_gamma   90.00
#
_symmetry.space_group_name_H-M   'P 1'
#
loop_
_entity.id
_entity.type
_entity.pdbx_description
1 polymer ?
#
loop_
_entity_poly.entity_id
_entity_poly.type
_entity_poly.pdbx_seq_one_letter_code
_entity_poly.pdbx_strand_id
1 'polypeptide(L)'
;MKKVIVSLVASLLVALLGIIGLNIFKDSSPRERVKAEDGSKVIMEELSFYRHGDKIFGKVFKPTDENGFFPDSLGPRPVVVFFHEPLKTAFPEGLVKSLVPEGLVGYTTAFHENAKDITFMVKKIGREKFADSERIILIADTFSSEDVVKASYKLGKAVSGLILFEPELSEKAGRLIPKLGYEVLTIDSAGKTSARSSILDYLETRGALK
;
A
#
# COMPACT_ATOMS: atom_id res chain seq x y z
N MET A 1 -2.62 29.07 46.37
CA MET A 1 -1.93 27.80 46.01
C MET A 1 -2.88 26.74 45.44
N LYS A 2 -3.97 26.34 46.10
CA LYS A 2 -4.93 25.33 45.54
C LYS A 2 -5.45 25.66 44.13
N LYS A 3 -5.86 26.90 43.86
CA LYS A 3 -6.37 27.32 42.54
C LYS A 3 -5.32 27.24 41.42
N VAL A 4 -4.05 27.47 41.74
CA VAL A 4 -2.93 27.40 40.79
C VAL A 4 -2.65 25.94 40.41
N ILE A 5 -2.67 25.04 41.40
CA ILE A 5 -2.49 23.60 41.19
C ILE A 5 -3.64 23.04 40.34
N VAL A 6 -4.88 23.41 40.64
CA VAL A 6 -6.06 22.97 39.86
C VAL A 6 -5.98 23.47 38.41
N SER A 7 -5.58 24.73 38.19
CA SER A 7 -5.38 25.28 36.85
C SER A 7 -4.28 24.55 36.07
N LEU A 8 -3.19 24.16 36.74
CA LEU A 8 -2.08 23.45 36.13
C LEU A 8 -2.45 22.01 35.76
N VAL A 9 -3.20 21.33 36.62
CA VAL A 9 -3.68 19.96 36.34
C VAL A 9 -4.71 19.98 35.20
N ALA A 10 -5.61 20.97 35.17
CA ALA A 10 -6.59 21.12 34.09
C ALA A 10 -5.90 21.39 32.73
N SER A 11 -4.90 22.27 32.68
CA SER A 11 -4.17 22.53 31.44
C SER A 11 -3.36 21.32 30.96
N LEU A 12 -2.79 20.53 31.88
CA LEU A 12 -2.09 19.29 31.54
C LEU A 12 -3.03 18.25 30.93
N LEU A 13 -4.24 18.09 31.50
CA LEU A 13 -5.25 17.17 31.00
C LEU A 13 -5.76 17.58 29.61
N VAL A 14 -5.98 18.88 29.38
CA VAL A 14 -6.39 19.39 28.07
C VAL A 14 -5.27 19.18 27.04
N ALA A 15 -4.00 19.41 27.40
CA ALA A 15 -2.88 19.13 26.52
C ALA A 15 -2.75 17.63 26.18
N LEU A 16 -2.94 16.74 27.18
CA LEU A 16 -2.94 15.30 26.96
C LEU A 16 -4.08 14.85 26.04
N LEU A 17 -5.29 15.36 26.24
CA LEU A 17 -6.44 15.09 25.37
C LEU A 17 -6.20 15.61 23.95
N GLY A 18 -5.57 16.78 23.81
CA GLY A 18 -5.16 17.31 22.51
C GLY A 18 -4.14 16.41 21.79
N ILE A 19 -3.15 15.87 22.51
CA ILE A 19 -2.15 14.93 21.97
C ILE A 19 -2.81 13.60 21.58
N ILE A 20 -3.68 13.05 22.43
CA ILE A 20 -4.40 11.81 22.17
C ILE A 20 -5.34 11.99 20.96
N GLY A 21 -6.09 13.09 20.92
CA GLY A 21 -6.95 13.43 19.77
C GLY A 21 -6.14 13.54 18.47
N LEU A 22 -5.00 14.24 18.49
CA LEU A 22 -4.10 14.33 17.34
C LEU A 22 -3.50 12.99 16.92
N ASN A 23 -3.27 12.06 17.85
CA ASN A 23 -2.80 10.71 17.53
C ASN A 23 -3.89 9.86 16.89
N ILE A 24 -5.15 9.96 17.36
CA ILE A 24 -6.29 9.27 16.74
C ILE A 24 -6.48 9.69 15.28
N PHE A 25 -6.23 10.96 14.94
CA PHE A 25 -6.27 11.43 13.54
C PHE A 25 -5.01 11.10 12.72
N LYS A 26 -3.90 10.70 13.37
CA LYS A 26 -2.65 10.32 12.68
C LYS A 26 -2.61 8.85 12.30
N ASP A 27 -3.30 8.00 13.04
CA ASP A 27 -3.34 6.56 12.85
C ASP A 27 -4.53 6.13 11.96
N SER A 28 -4.40 4.96 11.33
CA SER A 28 -5.46 4.38 10.48
C SER A 28 -6.74 4.15 11.30
N SER A 29 -7.91 4.26 10.65
CA SER A 29 -9.21 4.09 11.30
C SER A 29 -9.25 2.84 12.20
N PRO A 30 -9.86 2.89 13.41
CA PRO A 30 -9.98 1.74 14.29
C PRO A 30 -10.53 0.53 13.52
N ARG A 31 -9.82 -0.61 13.59
CA ARG A 31 -10.21 -1.84 12.87
C ARG A 31 -10.76 -2.86 13.84
N GLU A 32 -12.00 -3.29 13.63
CA GLU A 32 -12.46 -4.58 14.15
C GLU A 32 -11.78 -5.71 13.36
N ARG A 33 -11.56 -6.85 14.00
CA ARG A 33 -11.07 -8.04 13.30
C ARG A 33 -12.14 -8.52 12.32
N VAL A 34 -11.90 -8.33 11.03
CA VAL A 34 -12.81 -8.77 9.97
C VAL A 34 -12.59 -10.26 9.70
N LYS A 35 -13.68 -11.02 9.70
CA LYS A 35 -13.69 -12.42 9.23
C LYS A 35 -14.01 -12.42 7.73
N ALA A 36 -13.30 -13.24 6.96
CA ALA A 36 -13.64 -13.48 5.57
C ALA A 36 -15.05 -14.09 5.43
N GLU A 37 -15.68 -13.83 4.28
CA GLU A 37 -16.86 -14.58 3.83
C GLU A 37 -16.53 -16.08 3.75
N ASP A 38 -17.48 -16.95 4.07
CA ASP A 38 -17.25 -18.39 4.15
C ASP A 38 -16.72 -18.94 2.81
N GLY A 39 -15.54 -19.59 2.87
CA GLY A 39 -14.83 -20.11 1.70
C GLY A 39 -13.87 -19.13 1.02
N SER A 40 -13.82 -17.86 1.44
CA SER A 40 -12.87 -16.88 0.90
C SER A 40 -11.48 -17.04 1.52
N LYS A 41 -10.46 -17.07 0.64
CA LYS A 41 -9.03 -17.05 1.02
C LYS A 41 -8.49 -15.65 1.31
N VAL A 42 -9.34 -14.62 1.18
CA VAL A 42 -8.94 -13.21 1.24
C VAL A 42 -9.95 -12.40 2.06
N ILE A 43 -9.44 -11.61 3.00
CA ILE A 43 -10.17 -10.53 3.67
C ILE A 43 -9.94 -9.25 2.89
N MET A 44 -11.01 -8.46 2.70
CA MET A 44 -10.93 -7.09 2.21
C MET A 44 -11.30 -6.13 3.35
N GLU A 45 -10.48 -5.11 3.57
CA GLU A 45 -10.79 -4.02 4.49
C GLU A 45 -10.59 -2.68 3.76
N GLU A 46 -11.42 -1.69 4.06
CA GLU A 46 -11.15 -0.33 3.65
C GLU A 46 -10.02 0.25 4.50
N LEU A 47 -8.98 0.76 3.84
CA LEU A 47 -7.87 1.44 4.47
C LEU A 47 -7.63 2.75 3.74
N SER A 48 -8.10 3.83 4.34
CA SER A 48 -7.94 5.18 3.82
C SER A 48 -7.00 5.99 4.70
N PHE A 49 -6.31 6.95 4.10
CA PHE A 49 -5.44 7.88 4.82
C PHE A 49 -5.83 9.32 4.55
N TYR A 50 -5.62 10.19 5.53
CA TYR A 50 -5.87 11.63 5.39
C TYR A 50 -4.57 12.38 5.13
N ARG A 51 -4.60 13.28 4.14
CA ARG A 51 -3.49 14.16 3.81
C ARG A 51 -3.99 15.55 3.43
N HIS A 52 -3.52 16.58 4.13
CA HIS A 52 -3.88 17.98 3.89
C HIS A 52 -5.39 18.29 3.87
N GLY A 53 -6.20 17.48 4.56
CA GLY A 53 -7.67 17.61 4.59
C GLY A 53 -8.38 16.67 3.61
N ASP A 54 -7.66 16.09 2.67
CA ASP A 54 -8.22 15.15 1.69
C ASP A 54 -8.08 13.70 2.16
N LYS A 55 -9.12 12.90 1.90
CA LYS A 55 -9.13 11.46 2.17
C LYS A 55 -8.68 10.72 0.91
N ILE A 56 -7.58 9.99 1.02
CA ILE A 56 -7.10 9.06 -0.01
C ILE A 56 -7.71 7.69 0.30
N PHE A 57 -8.64 7.25 -0.53
CA PHE A 57 -9.32 5.97 -0.38
C PHE A 57 -8.45 4.83 -0.88
N GLY A 58 -8.42 3.73 -0.12
CA GLY A 58 -7.84 2.49 -0.58
C GLY A 58 -8.44 1.29 0.11
N LYS A 59 -8.05 0.12 -0.40
CA LYS A 59 -8.51 -1.18 0.08
C LYS A 59 -7.30 -2.06 0.30
N VAL A 60 -7.27 -2.73 1.44
CA VAL A 60 -6.25 -3.73 1.77
C VAL A 60 -6.85 -5.12 1.65
N PHE A 61 -6.08 -6.04 1.09
CA PHE A 61 -6.42 -7.43 0.87
C PHE A 61 -5.42 -8.30 1.62
N LYS A 62 -5.91 -9.15 2.51
CA LYS A 62 -5.07 -9.97 3.40
C LYS A 62 -5.41 -11.45 3.23
N PRO A 63 -4.42 -12.35 3.27
CA PRO A 63 -4.68 -13.79 3.20
C PRO A 63 -5.38 -14.25 4.48
N THR A 64 -6.21 -15.29 4.37
CA THR A 64 -6.87 -15.89 5.53
C THR A 64 -6.26 -17.23 5.93
N ASP A 65 -6.37 -17.56 7.21
CA ASP A 65 -6.17 -18.90 7.72
C ASP A 65 -7.41 -19.78 7.50
N GLU A 66 -7.36 -21.03 7.95
CA GLU A 66 -8.47 -21.99 7.86
C GLU A 66 -9.75 -21.53 8.58
N ASN A 67 -9.63 -20.59 9.52
CA ASN A 67 -10.75 -20.03 10.28
C ASN A 67 -11.32 -18.75 9.65
N GLY A 68 -10.74 -18.28 8.54
CA GLY A 68 -11.16 -17.07 7.84
C GLY A 68 -10.61 -15.78 8.46
N PHE A 69 -9.54 -15.83 9.25
CA PHE A 69 -8.89 -14.66 9.86
C PHE A 69 -7.51 -14.40 9.25
N PHE A 70 -7.06 -13.14 9.28
CA PHE A 70 -5.67 -12.84 8.96
C PHE A 70 -4.75 -13.36 10.08
N PRO A 71 -3.76 -14.21 9.78
CA PRO A 71 -2.91 -14.82 10.80
C PRO A 71 -1.82 -13.84 11.27
N ASP A 72 -2.20 -12.89 12.12
CA ASP A 72 -1.30 -11.86 12.71
C ASP A 72 -0.03 -12.47 13.35
N SER A 73 -0.14 -13.70 13.88
CA SER A 73 0.94 -14.43 14.56
C SER A 73 2.12 -14.77 13.63
N LEU A 74 1.90 -14.80 12.32
CA LEU A 74 2.96 -15.12 11.37
C LEU A 74 3.83 -13.91 10.99
N GLY A 75 3.53 -12.73 11.57
CA GLY A 75 4.31 -11.51 11.41
C GLY A 75 4.05 -10.75 10.11
N PRO A 76 4.79 -9.63 9.89
CA PRO A 76 4.63 -8.79 8.72
C PRO A 76 4.85 -9.54 7.39
N ARG A 77 4.20 -9.06 6.33
CA ARG A 77 4.18 -9.66 4.99
C ARG A 77 4.63 -8.67 3.92
N PRO A 78 5.28 -9.15 2.85
CA PRO A 78 5.48 -8.34 1.64
C PRO A 78 4.18 -7.71 1.18
N VAL A 79 4.26 -6.47 0.70
CA VAL A 79 3.09 -5.71 0.28
C VAL A 79 3.20 -5.34 -1.19
N VAL A 80 2.17 -5.67 -1.97
CA VAL A 80 1.98 -5.12 -3.31
C VAL A 80 1.02 -3.95 -3.25
N VAL A 81 1.43 -2.79 -3.75
CA VAL A 81 0.60 -1.58 -3.80
C VAL A 81 0.29 -1.25 -5.25
N PHE A 82 -0.96 -1.37 -5.65
CA PHE A 82 -1.42 -1.00 -6.98
C PHE A 82 -1.99 0.42 -6.99
N PHE A 83 -1.28 1.33 -7.64
CA PHE A 83 -1.79 2.64 -8.04
C PHE A 83 -2.46 2.50 -9.40
N HIS A 84 -3.74 2.86 -9.48
CA HIS A 84 -4.53 2.67 -10.69
C HIS A 84 -5.42 3.89 -10.94
N GLU A 85 -5.64 4.23 -12.20
CA GLU A 85 -6.54 5.32 -12.56
C GLU A 85 -8.00 4.88 -12.34
N PRO A 86 -8.81 5.64 -11.57
CA PRO A 86 -10.22 5.32 -11.39
C PRO A 86 -10.95 5.28 -12.73
N LEU A 87 -11.87 4.32 -12.90
CA LEU A 87 -12.73 4.12 -14.08
C LEU A 87 -12.02 3.72 -15.38
N LYS A 88 -10.69 3.83 -15.48
CA LYS A 88 -9.93 3.41 -16.69
C LYS A 88 -9.28 2.04 -16.52
N THR A 89 -8.79 1.72 -15.33
CA THR A 89 -8.17 0.42 -15.06
C THR A 89 -9.24 -0.64 -14.86
N ALA A 90 -9.25 -1.66 -15.72
CA ALA A 90 -10.16 -2.79 -15.57
C ALA A 90 -9.72 -3.69 -14.39
N PHE A 91 -10.61 -3.86 -13.42
CA PHE A 91 -10.49 -4.84 -12.31
C PHE A 91 -9.15 -4.83 -11.54
N PRO A 92 -8.64 -3.69 -11.06
CA PRO A 92 -7.38 -3.64 -10.30
C PRO A 92 -7.42 -4.48 -9.02
N GLU A 93 -8.58 -4.53 -8.36
CA GLU A 93 -8.80 -5.38 -7.18
C GLU A 93 -8.71 -6.87 -7.53
N GLY A 94 -9.20 -7.29 -8.70
CA GLY A 94 -9.22 -8.70 -9.10
C GLY A 94 -7.80 -9.26 -9.25
N LEU A 95 -6.92 -8.49 -9.89
CA LEU A 95 -5.51 -8.83 -10.01
C LEU A 95 -4.87 -8.97 -8.62
N VAL A 96 -4.98 -7.94 -7.78
CA VAL A 96 -4.36 -7.93 -6.44
C VAL A 96 -4.91 -9.04 -5.55
N LYS A 97 -6.23 -9.24 -5.52
CA LYS A 97 -6.88 -10.35 -4.80
C LYS A 97 -6.36 -11.71 -5.23
N SER A 98 -6.00 -11.90 -6.51
CA SER A 98 -5.48 -13.17 -7.02
C SER A 98 -4.04 -13.48 -6.61
N LEU A 99 -3.28 -12.48 -6.15
CA LEU A 99 -1.89 -12.60 -5.69
C LEU A 99 -1.81 -12.84 -4.17
N VAL A 100 -2.78 -12.33 -3.40
CA VAL A 100 -2.82 -12.40 -1.94
C VAL A 100 -2.75 -13.83 -1.37
N PRO A 101 -3.41 -14.85 -1.95
CA PRO A 101 -3.31 -16.23 -1.46
C PRO A 101 -1.89 -16.80 -1.44
N GLU A 102 -0.95 -16.21 -2.19
CA GLU A 102 0.46 -16.63 -2.22
C GLU A 102 1.26 -16.10 -1.01
N GLY A 103 0.60 -15.51 -0.01
CA GLY A 103 1.19 -15.15 1.28
C GLY A 103 1.62 -13.68 1.41
N LEU A 104 1.20 -12.81 0.49
CA LEU A 104 1.45 -11.37 0.52
C LEU A 104 0.21 -10.57 0.93
N VAL A 105 0.39 -9.29 1.24
CA VAL A 105 -0.71 -8.34 1.43
C VAL A 105 -0.86 -7.47 0.19
N GLY A 106 -2.08 -7.33 -0.29
CA GLY A 106 -2.43 -6.46 -1.40
C GLY A 106 -2.96 -5.12 -0.91
N TYR A 107 -2.64 -4.03 -1.58
CA TYR A 107 -3.25 -2.73 -1.36
C TYR A 107 -3.57 -2.07 -2.69
N THR A 108 -4.79 -1.59 -2.89
CA THR A 108 -5.20 -0.86 -4.09
C THR A 108 -5.64 0.54 -3.71
N THR A 109 -5.22 1.53 -4.48
CA THR A 109 -5.64 2.92 -4.29
C THR A 109 -5.81 3.59 -5.64
N ALA A 110 -6.85 4.43 -5.73
CA ALA A 110 -7.01 5.29 -6.88
C ALA A 110 -5.84 6.29 -6.94
N PHE A 111 -5.34 6.51 -8.15
CA PHE A 111 -4.36 7.52 -8.47
C PHE A 111 -5.07 8.77 -9.01
N HIS A 112 -4.60 9.94 -8.58
CA HIS A 112 -5.17 11.24 -8.94
C HIS A 112 -4.08 12.22 -9.39
N GLU A 113 -3.11 11.75 -10.18
CA GLU A 113 -2.06 12.57 -10.82
C GLU A 113 -1.16 13.37 -9.86
N ASN A 114 -0.93 12.85 -8.64
CA ASN A 114 -0.09 13.51 -7.65
C ASN A 114 0.97 12.56 -7.08
N ALA A 115 2.19 12.63 -7.63
CA ALA A 115 3.34 11.82 -7.20
C ALA A 115 3.67 11.94 -5.70
N LYS A 116 3.32 13.07 -5.07
CA LYS A 116 3.56 13.21 -3.62
C LYS A 116 2.67 12.25 -2.84
N ASP A 117 1.48 11.93 -3.32
CA ASP A 117 0.54 11.04 -2.64
C ASP A 117 1.08 9.62 -2.64
N ILE A 118 1.67 9.16 -3.75
CA ILE A 118 2.37 7.86 -3.81
C ILE A 118 3.42 7.74 -2.69
N THR A 119 4.29 8.75 -2.56
CA THR A 119 5.35 8.75 -1.53
C THR A 119 4.76 8.72 -0.11
N PHE A 120 3.69 9.47 0.12
CA PHE A 120 2.99 9.49 1.41
C PHE A 120 2.35 8.13 1.72
N MET A 121 1.67 7.53 0.74
CA MET A 121 0.96 6.26 0.87
C MET A 121 1.92 5.11 1.15
N VAL A 122 3.03 4.99 0.41
CA VAL A 122 4.04 3.96 0.66
C VAL A 122 4.61 4.07 2.08
N LYS A 123 4.88 5.29 2.55
CA LYS A 123 5.35 5.51 3.93
C LYS A 123 4.30 5.18 5.00
N LYS A 124 3.02 5.37 4.71
CA LYS A 124 1.93 5.01 5.61
C LYS A 124 1.73 3.50 5.67
N ILE A 125 1.68 2.85 4.50
CA ILE A 125 1.60 1.39 4.39
C ILE A 125 2.78 0.71 5.08
N GLY A 126 4.02 1.18 4.88
CA GLY A 126 5.20 0.62 5.54
C GLY A 126 5.23 0.77 7.07
N ARG A 127 4.26 1.46 7.69
CA ARG A 127 4.11 1.57 9.15
C ARG A 127 2.99 0.68 9.68
N GLU A 128 2.20 0.05 8.82
CA GLU A 128 1.13 -0.84 9.22
C GLU A 128 1.73 -2.15 9.78
N LYS A 129 1.12 -2.70 10.83
CA LYS A 129 1.65 -3.89 11.54
C LYS A 129 1.74 -5.13 10.66
N PHE A 130 0.89 -5.23 9.63
CA PHE A 130 0.88 -6.34 8.69
C PHE A 130 1.95 -6.20 7.60
N ALA A 131 2.57 -5.02 7.45
CA ALA A 131 3.42 -4.70 6.31
C ALA A 131 4.89 -4.93 6.65
N ASP A 132 5.56 -5.72 5.81
CA ASP A 132 7.00 -5.76 5.79
C ASP A 132 7.53 -4.53 5.04
N SER A 133 8.05 -3.57 5.80
CA SER A 133 8.53 -2.29 5.26
C SER A 133 9.71 -2.43 4.30
N GLU A 134 10.42 -3.56 4.31
CA GLU A 134 11.57 -3.81 3.42
C GLU A 134 11.14 -4.45 2.09
N ARG A 135 9.93 -5.01 2.03
CA ARG A 135 9.40 -5.75 0.87
C ARG A 135 8.09 -5.15 0.37
N ILE A 136 8.15 -3.87 0.01
CA ILE A 136 7.06 -3.18 -0.69
C ILE A 136 7.34 -3.18 -2.20
N ILE A 137 6.39 -3.65 -2.99
CA ILE A 137 6.45 -3.69 -4.45
C ILE A 137 5.31 -2.83 -4.99
N LEU A 138 5.60 -1.96 -5.96
CA LEU A 138 4.59 -1.10 -6.55
C LEU A 138 4.11 -1.67 -7.88
N ILE A 139 2.82 -1.58 -8.13
CA ILE A 139 2.18 -1.86 -9.42
C ILE A 139 1.61 -0.54 -9.91
N ALA A 140 1.83 -0.24 -11.18
CA ALA A 140 1.28 0.93 -11.84
C ALA A 140 0.67 0.54 -13.18
N ASP A 141 -0.44 1.19 -13.52
CA ASP A 141 -0.99 1.16 -14.87
C ASP A 141 -0.37 2.24 -15.75
N THR A 142 -0.82 2.32 -17.01
CA THR A 142 -0.35 3.29 -18.00
C THR A 142 -0.31 4.71 -17.43
N PHE A 143 -1.39 5.13 -16.78
CA PHE A 143 -1.60 6.51 -16.32
C PHE A 143 -0.78 6.87 -15.09
N SER A 144 -0.54 5.90 -14.19
CA SER A 144 0.24 6.12 -12.97
C SER A 144 1.73 5.80 -13.11
N SER A 145 2.12 5.12 -14.19
CA SER A 145 3.47 4.59 -14.39
C SER A 145 4.59 5.63 -14.22
N GLU A 146 4.47 6.81 -14.83
CA GLU A 146 5.50 7.85 -14.76
C GLU A 146 5.71 8.36 -13.31
N ASP A 147 4.63 8.62 -12.58
CA ASP A 147 4.73 9.14 -11.22
C ASP A 147 5.13 8.07 -10.21
N VAL A 148 4.74 6.81 -10.43
CA VAL A 148 5.21 5.67 -9.64
C VAL A 148 6.72 5.45 -9.84
N VAL A 149 7.24 5.55 -11.07
CA VAL A 149 8.70 5.47 -11.33
C VAL A 149 9.44 6.60 -10.59
N LYS A 150 8.98 7.84 -10.72
CA LYS A 150 9.59 8.99 -10.02
C LYS A 150 9.51 8.85 -8.50
N ALA A 151 8.40 8.36 -7.97
CA ALA A 151 8.22 8.15 -6.54
C ALA A 151 9.12 7.02 -6.02
N SER A 152 9.22 5.90 -6.75
CA SER A 152 10.09 4.78 -6.44
C SER A 152 11.54 5.24 -6.32
N TYR A 153 12.02 6.04 -7.28
CA TYR A 153 13.37 6.62 -7.23
C TYR A 153 13.60 7.49 -5.98
N LYS A 154 12.60 8.27 -5.56
CA LYS A 154 12.68 9.11 -4.34
C LYS A 154 12.60 8.31 -3.04
N LEU A 155 11.85 7.21 -3.05
CA LEU A 155 11.66 6.33 -1.91
C LEU A 155 12.87 5.42 -1.66
N GLY A 156 13.67 5.15 -2.70
CA GLY A 156 14.89 4.35 -2.61
C GLY A 156 14.59 2.96 -2.03
N LYS A 157 15.30 2.59 -0.98
CA LYS A 157 15.19 1.25 -0.35
C LYS A 157 13.82 0.92 0.25
N ALA A 158 12.92 1.89 0.40
CA ALA A 158 11.55 1.61 0.85
C ALA A 158 10.69 0.91 -0.24
N VAL A 159 11.16 0.88 -1.48
CA VAL A 159 10.54 0.11 -2.57
C VAL A 159 11.55 -0.93 -3.03
N SER A 160 11.08 -2.18 -3.12
CA SER A 160 11.89 -3.36 -3.41
C SER A 160 11.60 -3.95 -4.79
N GLY A 161 10.57 -3.46 -5.49
CA GLY A 161 10.20 -3.91 -6.83
C GLY A 161 9.18 -2.99 -7.48
N LEU A 162 9.09 -3.06 -8.81
CA LEU A 162 8.17 -2.28 -9.62
C LEU A 162 7.65 -3.09 -10.79
N ILE A 163 6.33 -3.08 -10.96
CA ILE A 163 5.60 -3.72 -12.06
C ILE A 163 4.82 -2.63 -12.78
N LEU A 164 4.99 -2.54 -14.10
CA LEU A 164 4.37 -1.52 -14.95
C LEU A 164 3.52 -2.16 -16.03
N PHE A 165 2.23 -1.85 -16.06
CA PHE A 165 1.33 -2.23 -17.14
C PHE A 165 1.30 -1.13 -18.19
N GLU A 166 1.64 -1.49 -19.43
CA GLU A 166 1.61 -0.61 -20.62
C GLU A 166 2.12 0.80 -20.31
N PRO A 167 3.36 0.94 -19.77
CA PRO A 167 3.81 2.23 -19.27
C PRO A 167 4.06 3.23 -20.40
N GLU A 168 3.55 4.45 -20.22
CA GLU A 168 3.85 5.60 -21.07
C GLU A 168 4.80 6.54 -20.33
N LEU A 169 6.10 6.32 -20.50
CA LEU A 169 7.13 7.08 -19.79
C LEU A 169 7.75 8.12 -20.68
N SER A 170 7.88 9.35 -20.17
CA SER A 170 8.79 10.32 -20.76
C SER A 170 10.25 9.82 -20.70
N GLU A 171 11.09 10.30 -21.61
CA GLU A 171 12.52 9.97 -21.64
C GLU A 171 13.20 10.24 -20.29
N LYS A 172 12.78 11.30 -19.59
CA LYS A 172 13.28 11.65 -18.26
C LYS A 172 12.93 10.60 -17.21
N ALA A 173 11.70 10.07 -17.22
CA ALA A 173 11.27 9.02 -16.31
C ALA A 173 11.93 7.68 -16.65
N GLY A 174 12.04 7.33 -17.93
CA GLY A 174 12.73 6.13 -18.39
C GLY A 174 14.20 6.05 -17.94
N ARG A 175 14.91 7.18 -17.92
CA ARG A 175 16.30 7.27 -17.40
C ARG A 175 16.43 7.01 -15.90
N LEU A 176 15.33 6.97 -15.14
CA LEU A 176 15.34 6.61 -13.71
C LEU A 176 15.29 5.11 -13.48
N ILE A 177 14.69 4.33 -14.39
CA ILE A 177 14.52 2.87 -14.23
C ILE A 177 15.83 2.15 -13.92
N PRO A 178 16.93 2.34 -14.69
CA PRO A 178 18.20 1.67 -14.40
C PRO A 178 18.83 2.07 -13.06
N LYS A 179 18.37 3.16 -12.43
CA LYS A 179 18.89 3.70 -11.18
C LYS A 179 18.13 3.22 -9.94
N LEU A 180 17.06 2.44 -10.12
CA LEU A 180 16.24 1.93 -9.02
C LEU A 180 16.94 0.84 -8.19
N GLY A 181 17.95 0.16 -8.75
CA GLY A 181 18.69 -0.90 -8.07
C GLY A 181 17.98 -2.25 -8.04
N TYR A 182 16.91 -2.39 -8.83
CA TYR A 182 16.19 -3.64 -9.07
C TYR A 182 15.62 -3.65 -10.48
N GLU A 183 15.34 -4.84 -11.00
CA GLU A 183 14.69 -5.02 -12.30
C GLU A 183 13.21 -4.60 -12.22
N VAL A 184 12.71 -3.98 -13.31
CA VAL A 184 11.32 -3.55 -13.44
C VAL A 184 10.60 -4.50 -14.38
N LEU A 185 9.55 -5.16 -13.91
CA LEU A 185 8.70 -5.97 -14.77
C LEU A 185 7.78 -5.04 -15.58
N THR A 186 7.80 -5.18 -16.91
CA THR A 186 6.87 -4.48 -17.79
C THR A 186 5.93 -5.48 -18.44
N ILE A 187 4.63 -5.20 -18.39
CA ILE A 187 3.58 -6.02 -18.99
C ILE A 187 2.91 -5.19 -20.07
N ASP A 188 3.16 -5.54 -21.32
CA ASP A 188 2.53 -4.90 -22.47
C ASP A 188 1.11 -5.42 -22.72
N SER A 189 0.45 -4.91 -23.76
CA SER A 189 -0.91 -5.33 -24.14
C SER A 189 -1.00 -6.83 -24.43
N ALA A 190 0.05 -7.42 -25.00
CA ALA A 190 0.08 -8.83 -25.37
C ALA A 190 0.27 -9.75 -24.15
N GLY A 191 0.99 -9.28 -23.13
CA GLY A 191 1.26 -9.98 -21.87
C GLY A 191 0.11 -9.95 -20.86
N LYS A 192 -1.00 -9.23 -21.13
CA LYS A 192 -2.12 -9.10 -20.17
C LYS A 192 -2.75 -10.44 -19.76
N THR A 193 -2.81 -11.41 -20.67
CA THR A 193 -3.41 -12.73 -20.41
C THR A 193 -2.54 -13.60 -19.50
N SER A 194 -1.21 -13.43 -19.57
CA SER A 194 -0.23 -14.13 -18.72
C SER A 194 0.27 -13.28 -17.54
N ALA A 195 -0.23 -12.05 -17.39
CA ALA A 195 0.22 -11.06 -16.42
C ALA A 195 0.34 -11.62 -15.00
N ARG A 196 -0.66 -12.41 -14.54
CA ARG A 196 -0.62 -13.01 -13.21
C ARG A 196 0.62 -13.90 -13.03
N SER A 197 0.91 -14.78 -13.99
CA SER A 197 2.06 -15.68 -13.92
C SER A 197 3.36 -14.91 -13.87
N SER A 198 3.55 -13.96 -14.80
CA SER A 198 4.76 -13.14 -14.85
C SER A 198 4.98 -12.33 -13.58
N ILE A 199 3.90 -11.85 -12.95
CA ILE A 199 3.97 -11.15 -11.67
C ILE A 199 4.42 -12.09 -10.55
N LEU A 200 3.90 -13.32 -10.50
CA LEU A 200 4.32 -14.28 -9.47
C LEU A 200 5.79 -14.64 -9.62
N ASP A 201 6.25 -14.96 -10.83
CA ASP A 201 7.66 -15.27 -11.11
C ASP A 201 8.57 -14.10 -10.70
N TYR A 202 8.14 -12.87 -10.99
CA TYR A 202 8.85 -11.67 -10.58
C TYR A 202 8.87 -11.52 -9.05
N LEU A 203 7.73 -11.69 -8.37
CA LEU A 203 7.63 -11.57 -6.91
C LEU A 203 8.47 -12.63 -6.20
N GLU A 204 8.55 -13.86 -6.72
CA GLU A 204 9.44 -14.91 -6.23
C GLU A 204 10.92 -14.49 -6.38
N THR A 205 11.31 -13.99 -7.55
CA THR A 205 12.67 -13.45 -7.81
C THR A 205 13.03 -12.29 -6.88
N ARG A 206 12.03 -11.50 -6.44
CA ARG A 206 12.19 -10.42 -5.45
C ARG A 206 12.18 -10.90 -3.99
N GLY A 207 12.02 -12.20 -3.72
CA GLY A 207 11.92 -12.74 -2.35
C GLY A 207 10.64 -12.31 -1.62
N ALA A 208 9.61 -11.93 -2.37
CA ALA A 208 8.29 -11.57 -1.85
C ALA A 208 7.39 -12.80 -1.66
N LEU A 209 7.70 -13.90 -2.34
CA LEU A 209 7.06 -15.21 -2.17
C LEU A 209 8.06 -16.19 -1.54
N LYS A 210 7.55 -17.21 -0.85
CA LYS A 210 8.34 -18.29 -0.24
C LYS A 210 8.12 -19.60 -0.98
#